data_AF-X1SXC4-F1
#
_entry.id   AF-X1SXC4-F1
#
_cell.length_a   1.000
_cell.length_b   1.000
_cell.length_c   1.000
_cell.angle_alpha   90.00
_cell.angle_beta   90.00
_cell.angle_gamma   90.00
#
_symmetry.space_group_name_H-M   'P 1'
#
loop_
_entity.id
_entity.type
_entity.pdbx_description
1 polymer ?
#
loop_
_entity_poly.entity_id
_entity_poly.type
_entity_poly.pdbx_seq_one_letter_code
_entity_poly.pdbx_strand_id
1 'polypeptide(L)'
;MKDFVHSFPSQLSGGMKQRVSLLRALSIIPHILLLDEPFKSMDGETVSVMEKIILQMWKKEHPGILMVTNDYEKALRLSNRVYILSQRPARIVEERPIPALESTNSFLFESSDVNILPNKN
;
A
#
# COMPACT_ATOMS: atom_id res chain seq x y z
N MET A 1 -18.41 -1.57 -9.96
CA MET A 1 -17.64 -2.77 -10.35
C MET A 1 -18.50 -3.92 -10.87
N LYS A 2 -19.83 -3.89 -10.70
CA LYS A 2 -20.73 -4.89 -11.31
C LYS A 2 -20.62 -4.93 -12.84
N ASP A 3 -20.25 -3.81 -13.46
CA ASP A 3 -20.24 -3.66 -14.93
C ASP A 3 -19.04 -4.31 -15.63
N PHE A 4 -18.04 -4.82 -14.87
CA PHE A 4 -16.78 -5.34 -15.43
C PHE A 4 -16.51 -6.82 -15.10
N VAL A 5 -17.50 -7.53 -14.54
CA VAL A 5 -17.35 -8.94 -14.12
C VAL A 5 -16.96 -9.86 -15.29
N HIS A 6 -17.41 -9.53 -16.50
CA HIS A 6 -17.13 -10.30 -17.72
C HIS A 6 -16.08 -9.64 -18.62
N SER A 7 -15.39 -8.61 -18.14
CA SER A 7 -14.39 -7.89 -18.94
C SER A 7 -13.04 -8.61 -18.93
N PHE A 8 -12.42 -8.71 -20.11
CA PHE A 8 -11.05 -9.19 -20.25
C PHE A 8 -10.03 -8.15 -19.76
N PRO A 9 -8.82 -8.55 -19.34
CA PRO A 9 -7.79 -7.63 -18.88
C PRO A 9 -7.44 -6.51 -19.87
N SER A 10 -7.60 -6.73 -21.18
CA SER A 10 -7.39 -5.72 -22.22
C SER A 10 -8.43 -4.59 -22.19
N GLN A 11 -9.63 -4.84 -21.64
CA GLN A 11 -10.75 -3.90 -21.60
C GLN A 11 -10.78 -3.04 -20.32
N LEU A 12 -9.83 -3.26 -19.41
CA LEU A 12 -9.73 -2.53 -18.14
C LEU A 12 -8.76 -1.33 -18.29
N SER A 13 -9.01 -0.24 -17.56
CA SER A 13 -8.02 0.84 -17.41
C SER A 13 -6.78 0.36 -16.65
N GLY A 14 -5.67 1.10 -16.71
CA GLY A 14 -4.44 0.74 -15.95
C GLY A 14 -4.70 0.56 -14.45
N GLY A 15 -5.39 1.51 -13.82
CA GLY A 15 -5.76 1.42 -12.41
C GLY A 15 -6.70 0.25 -12.10
N MET A 16 -7.64 -0.06 -12.98
CA MET A 16 -8.52 -1.23 -12.83
C MET A 16 -7.73 -2.54 -12.91
N LYS A 17 -6.78 -2.67 -13.85
CA LYS A 17 -5.90 -3.84 -13.95
C LYS A 17 -5.07 -4.01 -12.68
N GLN A 18 -4.51 -2.92 -12.18
CA GLN A 18 -3.69 -2.95 -10.97
C GLN A 18 -4.53 -3.36 -9.75
N ARG A 19 -5.76 -2.82 -9.64
CA ARG A 19 -6.71 -3.16 -8.58
C ARG A 19 -7.05 -4.64 -8.61
N VAL A 20 -7.40 -5.18 -9.78
CA VAL A 20 -7.70 -6.61 -9.96
C VAL A 20 -6.47 -7.47 -9.66
N SER A 21 -5.28 -7.07 -10.09
CA SER A 21 -4.04 -7.81 -9.82
C SER A 21 -3.74 -7.90 -8.32
N LEU A 22 -3.89 -6.78 -7.59
CA LEU A 22 -3.69 -6.74 -6.15
C LEU A 22 -4.74 -7.59 -5.42
N LEU A 23 -6.04 -7.44 -5.76
CA LEU A 23 -7.09 -8.26 -5.16
C LEU A 23 -6.87 -9.75 -5.42
N ARG A 24 -6.44 -10.13 -6.61
CA ARG A 24 -6.08 -11.52 -6.95
C ARG A 24 -4.97 -12.05 -6.06
N ALA A 25 -3.92 -11.27 -5.80
CA ALA A 25 -2.83 -11.67 -4.91
C ALA A 25 -3.30 -11.82 -3.45
N LEU A 26 -4.24 -11.00 -3.01
CA LEU A 26 -4.80 -11.06 -1.66
C LEU A 26 -5.81 -12.21 -1.48
N SER A 27 -6.48 -12.63 -2.55
CA SER A 27 -7.56 -13.62 -2.51
C SER A 27 -7.11 -15.03 -2.10
N ILE A 28 -5.81 -15.32 -2.19
CA ILE A 28 -5.25 -16.64 -1.85
C ILE A 28 -4.72 -16.75 -0.41
N ILE A 29 -4.87 -15.70 0.41
CA ILE A 29 -4.37 -15.63 1.79
C ILE A 29 -2.89 -16.09 1.86
N PRO A 30 -1.97 -15.34 1.23
CA PRO A 30 -0.59 -15.79 1.07
C PRO A 30 0.17 -15.71 2.40
N HIS A 31 1.08 -16.65 2.67
CA HIS A 31 2.03 -16.51 3.79
C HIS A 31 3.04 -15.37 3.57
N ILE A 32 3.40 -15.10 2.31
CA ILE A 32 4.30 -14.01 1.91
C ILE A 32 3.70 -13.28 0.71
N LEU A 33 3.64 -11.96 0.78
CA LEU A 33 3.16 -11.07 -0.28
C LEU A 33 4.28 -10.11 -0.72
N LEU A 34 4.62 -10.15 -2.00
CA LEU A 34 5.58 -9.24 -2.63
C LEU A 34 4.82 -8.22 -3.47
N LEU A 35 5.02 -6.94 -3.19
CA LEU A 35 4.33 -5.83 -3.84
C LEU A 35 5.36 -4.87 -4.45
N ASP A 36 5.35 -4.71 -5.76
CA ASP A 36 6.17 -3.71 -6.46
C ASP A 36 5.26 -2.60 -7.00
N GLU A 37 5.41 -1.40 -6.44
CA GLU A 37 4.63 -0.21 -6.78
C GLU A 37 3.11 -0.47 -6.84
N PRO A 38 2.49 -1.08 -5.80
CA PRO A 38 1.16 -1.70 -5.89
C PRO A 38 0.02 -0.71 -6.19
N PHE A 39 0.26 0.59 -6.10
CA PHE A 39 -0.75 1.65 -6.20
C PHE A 39 -0.53 2.67 -7.34
N LYS A 40 0.56 2.53 -8.11
CA LYS A 40 1.11 3.52 -9.06
C LYS A 40 0.16 4.02 -10.16
N SER A 41 -1.06 3.49 -10.30
CA SER A 41 -2.05 3.92 -11.29
C SER A 41 -3.47 4.00 -10.74
N MET A 42 -3.64 4.01 -9.42
CA MET A 42 -4.94 4.14 -8.75
C MET A 42 -5.18 5.59 -8.33
N ASP A 43 -6.44 6.02 -8.37
CA ASP A 43 -6.88 7.27 -7.71
C ASP A 43 -6.80 7.17 -6.18
N GLY A 44 -6.73 8.31 -5.50
CA GLY A 44 -6.51 8.36 -4.04
C GLY A 44 -7.59 7.66 -3.21
N GLU A 45 -8.85 7.68 -3.65
CA GLU A 45 -9.94 6.97 -2.99
C GLU A 45 -9.72 5.45 -3.09
N THR A 46 -9.43 4.95 -4.30
CA THR A 46 -9.13 3.54 -4.53
C THR A 46 -7.89 3.10 -3.76
N VAL A 47 -6.82 3.89 -3.73
CA VAL A 47 -5.62 3.61 -2.92
C VAL A 47 -6.00 3.43 -1.45
N SER A 48 -6.75 4.37 -0.88
CA SER A 48 -7.16 4.33 0.54
C SER A 48 -7.95 3.07 0.88
N VAL A 49 -8.83 2.62 -0.02
CA VAL A 49 -9.58 1.36 0.15
C VAL A 49 -8.63 0.16 0.12
N MET A 50 -7.68 0.12 -0.81
CA MET A 50 -6.77 -1.03 -0.96
C MET A 50 -5.78 -1.12 0.21
N GLU A 51 -5.30 0.02 0.73
CA GLU A 51 -4.49 0.10 1.94
C GLU A 51 -5.23 -0.48 3.15
N LYS A 52 -6.51 -0.12 3.34
CA LYS A 52 -7.36 -0.69 4.39
C LYS A 52 -7.47 -2.21 4.26
N ILE A 53 -7.69 -2.72 3.04
CA ILE A 53 -7.78 -4.17 2.79
C ILE A 53 -6.47 -4.87 3.15
N ILE A 54 -5.32 -4.34 2.71
CA ILE A 54 -4.01 -4.91 3.03
C ILE A 54 -3.79 -4.95 4.54
N LEU A 55 -4.07 -3.86 5.25
CA LEU A 55 -3.88 -3.79 6.70
C LEU A 55 -4.82 -4.74 7.44
N GLN A 56 -6.09 -4.83 7.05
CA GLN A 56 -7.05 -5.76 7.65
C GLN A 56 -6.62 -7.22 7.44
N MET A 57 -6.19 -7.55 6.22
CA MET A 57 -5.66 -8.87 5.89
C MET A 57 -4.41 -9.16 6.73
N TRP A 58 -3.50 -8.19 6.85
CA TRP A 58 -2.29 -8.34 7.66
C TRP A 58 -2.59 -8.55 9.14
N LYS A 59 -3.54 -7.80 9.72
CA LYS A 59 -3.98 -7.96 11.12
C LYS A 59 -4.62 -9.32 11.38
N LYS A 60 -5.32 -9.89 10.39
CA LYS A 60 -6.04 -11.15 10.54
C LYS A 60 -5.13 -12.36 10.36
N GLU A 61 -4.31 -12.33 9.31
CA GLU A 61 -3.59 -13.51 8.81
C GLU A 61 -2.07 -13.44 9.04
N HIS A 62 -1.54 -12.27 9.44
CA HIS A 62 -0.13 -12.03 9.75
C HIS A 62 0.88 -12.52 8.69
N PRO A 63 0.66 -12.27 7.39
CA PRO A 63 1.62 -12.64 6.37
C PRO A 63 2.87 -11.75 6.44
N GLY A 64 3.98 -12.28 5.94
CA GLY A 64 5.13 -11.45 5.60
C GLY A 64 4.82 -10.58 4.38
N ILE A 65 4.97 -9.26 4.47
CA ILE A 65 4.79 -8.36 3.33
C ILE A 65 6.10 -7.63 3.04
N LEU A 66 6.56 -7.73 1.79
CA LEU A 66 7.64 -6.88 1.27
C LEU A 66 7.06 -5.97 0.20
N MET A 67 7.09 -4.67 0.45
CA MET A 67 6.60 -3.66 -0.48
C MET A 67 7.74 -2.76 -0.95
N VAL A 68 7.83 -2.58 -2.26
CA VAL A 68 8.67 -1.58 -2.92
C VAL A 68 7.75 -0.45 -3.37
N THR A 69 8.10 0.78 -3.01
CA THR A 69 7.34 1.98 -3.34
C THR A 69 8.28 3.17 -3.40
N ASN A 70 8.01 4.10 -4.31
CA ASN A 70 8.63 5.41 -4.33
C ASN A 70 7.86 6.45 -3.49
N ASP A 71 6.72 6.08 -2.92
CA ASP A 71 5.91 6.91 -2.04
C ASP A 71 6.31 6.68 -0.57
N TYR A 72 6.90 7.73 0.01
CA TYR A 72 7.38 7.73 1.38
C TYR A 72 6.25 7.66 2.42
N GLU A 73 5.12 8.33 2.20
CA GLU A 73 3.99 8.30 3.16
C GLU A 73 3.38 6.90 3.23
N LYS A 74 3.25 6.22 2.08
CA LYS A 74 2.77 4.84 2.03
C LYS A 74 3.72 3.88 2.73
N ALA A 75 5.03 4.06 2.54
CA ALA A 75 6.04 3.25 3.22
C ALA A 75 5.90 3.37 4.75
N LEU A 76 5.71 4.59 5.27
CA LEU A 76 5.51 4.84 6.70
C LEU A 76 4.17 4.30 7.24
N ARG A 77 3.09 4.43 6.47
CA ARG A 77 1.74 4.01 6.91
C ARG A 77 1.53 2.49 6.91
N LEU A 78 2.17 1.76 5.99
CA LEU A 78 1.90 0.34 5.75
C LEU A 78 2.97 -0.61 6.31
N SER A 79 4.08 -0.06 6.83
CA SER A 79 5.23 -0.88 7.21
C SER A 79 5.56 -0.72 8.70
N ASN A 80 5.94 -1.83 9.33
CA ASN A 80 6.60 -1.81 10.65
C ASN A 80 8.10 -1.51 10.54
N ARG A 81 8.67 -1.57 9.33
CA ARG A 81 10.07 -1.34 9.05
C ARG A 81 10.28 -0.88 7.61
N VAL A 82 11.09 0.15 7.43
CA VAL A 82 11.37 0.76 6.12
C VAL A 82 12.86 0.71 5.84
N TYR A 83 13.24 0.26 4.65
CA TYR A 83 14.60 0.33 4.15
C TYR A 83 14.69 1.40 3.06
N ILE A 84 15.61 2.35 3.22
CA ILE A 84 15.88 3.37 2.21
C ILE A 84 17.06 2.91 1.37
N LEU A 85 16.89 2.94 0.05
CA LEU A 85 17.92 2.55 -0.91
C LEU A 85 18.59 3.78 -1.53
N SER A 86 19.90 3.70 -1.74
CA SER A 86 20.65 4.69 -2.53
C SER A 86 20.26 4.67 -4.00
N GLN A 87 20.73 5.67 -4.74
CA GLN A 87 20.82 5.60 -6.20
C GLN A 87 21.69 4.41 -6.66
N ARG A 88 21.64 4.11 -7.96
CA ARG A 88 22.37 2.98 -8.54
C ARG A 88 23.89 3.15 -8.38
N PRO A 89 24.64 2.09 -8.03
CA PRO A 89 24.15 0.77 -7.61
C PRO A 89 23.49 0.84 -6.22
N ALA A 90 22.31 0.24 -6.08
CA ALA A 90 21.49 0.36 -4.87
C ALA A 90 22.17 -0.30 -3.66
N ARG A 91 22.21 0.43 -2.55
CA ARG A 91 22.64 -0.04 -1.22
C ARG A 91 21.63 0.43 -0.20
N ILE A 92 21.47 -0.33 0.88
CA ILE A 92 20.70 0.14 2.04
C ILE A 92 21.49 1.29 2.68
N VAL A 93 20.88 2.47 2.71
CA VAL A 93 21.47 3.65 3.36
C VAL A 93 20.85 3.90 4.72
N GLU A 94 19.63 3.41 4.95
CA GLU A 94 18.95 3.53 6.23
C GLU A 94 18.01 2.33 6.44
N GLU A 95 17.97 1.82 7.67
CA GLU A 95 16.90 0.98 8.18
C GLU A 95 16.15 1.77 9.26
N ARG A 96 14.85 1.94 9.09
CA ARG A 96 14.00 2.65 10.04
C ARG A 96 12.94 1.73 10.61
N PRO A 97 13.01 1.37 11.90
CA PRO A 97 11.88 0.74 12.57
C PRO A 97 10.74 1.77 12.72
N ILE A 98 9.50 1.35 12.47
CA ILE A 98 8.30 2.16 12.64
C ILE A 98 7.55 1.62 13.87
N PRO A 99 7.67 2.28 15.03
CA PRO A 99 7.02 1.80 16.25
C PRO A 99 5.51 1.79 16.07
N ALA A 100 4.91 0.62 16.32
CA ALA A 100 3.46 0.38 16.37
C ALA A 100 2.66 0.85 15.15
N LEU A 101 2.52 -0.06 14.17
CA LEU A 101 1.53 0.06 13.09
C LEU A 101 0.09 0.24 13.64
N GLU A 102 -0.19 -0.24 14.86
CA GLU A 102 -1.49 -0.12 15.55
C GLU A 102 -1.81 1.32 16.02
N SER A 103 -0.85 2.05 16.61
CA SER A 103 -1.10 3.39 17.20
C SER A 103 -1.17 4.49 16.15
N THR A 104 -0.39 4.37 15.10
CA THR A 104 -0.34 5.34 13.99
C THR A 104 -1.62 5.27 13.14
N ASN A 105 -2.22 4.07 13.05
CA ASN A 105 -3.41 3.84 12.24
C ASN A 105 -4.70 4.31 12.91
N SER A 106 -4.82 4.25 14.24
CA SER A 106 -6.02 4.74 14.95
C SER A 106 -6.24 6.24 14.72
N PHE A 107 -5.16 7.03 14.76
CA PHE A 107 -5.20 8.49 14.53
C PHE A 107 -5.44 8.88 13.06
N LEU A 108 -4.92 8.11 12.10
CA LEU A 108 -5.02 8.42 10.65
C LEU A 108 -6.30 7.88 9.99
N PHE A 109 -6.95 6.86 10.57
CA PHE A 109 -8.21 6.33 10.03
C PHE A 109 -9.46 7.06 10.57
N GLU A 110 -9.38 7.72 11.72
CA GLU A 110 -10.46 8.58 12.22
C GLU A 110 -10.45 9.98 11.58
N SER A 111 -9.27 10.48 11.20
CA SER A 111 -9.14 11.76 10.50
C SER A 111 -9.42 11.61 9.01
N SER A 112 -10.72 11.51 8.69
CA SER A 112 -11.25 11.89 7.38
C SER A 112 -11.11 13.40 7.11
N ASP A 113 -10.53 14.16 8.03
CA ASP A 113 -10.35 15.59 7.94
C ASP A 113 -8.91 15.97 7.57
N VAL A 114 -8.84 16.58 6.39
CA VAL A 114 -7.72 17.26 5.76
C VAL A 114 -7.15 18.35 6.68
N ASN A 115 -5.91 18.15 7.18
CA ASN A 115 -4.82 19.15 7.23
C ASN A 115 -3.79 18.78 8.30
N ILE A 116 -2.69 18.13 7.90
CA ILE A 116 -1.40 18.30 8.59
C ILE A 116 -0.30 18.34 7.53
N LEU A 117 -0.12 19.50 6.89
CA LEU A 117 1.19 19.90 6.40
C LEU A 117 1.67 21.05 7.29
N PRO A 118 2.91 21.03 7.82
CA PRO A 118 3.51 22.24 8.33
C PRO A 118 3.77 23.17 7.15
N ASN A 119 3.33 24.42 7.33
CA ASN A 119 3.53 25.53 6.42
C ASN A 119 5.02 25.62 6.01
N LYS A 120 5.30 25.55 4.70
CA LYS A 120 6.64 25.84 4.17
C LYS A 120 6.85 27.35 4.21
N ASN A 121 7.77 27.82 5.06
CA ASN A 121 8.52 29.05 4.79
C ASN A 121 9.63 28.74 3.78
#